data_AF-A0A1H9FRW5-F1
#
_entry.id   AF-A0A1H9FRW5-F1
#
_cell.length_a   1.000
_cell.length_b   1.000
_cell.length_c   1.000
_cell.angle_alpha   90.00
_cell.angle_beta   90.00
_cell.angle_gamma   90.00
#
_symmetry.space_group_name_H-M   'P 1'
#
loop_
_entity.id
_entity.type
_entity.pdbx_description
1 polymer ?
#
loop_
_entity_poly.entity_id
_entity_poly.type
_entity_poly.pdbx_seq_one_letter_code
_entity_poly.pdbx_strand_id
1 'polypeptide(L)'
;MKSYLFTTDTDRGGVMLCEIDDFDTAVEYLCNRFDGVVKIESSEQVWQLPEADKPASEAVETEPQSDLSAVATAPQPVVSESADLFG
;
A
#
# COMPACT_ATOMS: atom_id res chain seq x y z
N MET A 1 -3.14 -14.25 -11.91
CA MET A 1 -3.45 -12.94 -12.55
C MET A 1 -3.40 -11.87 -11.49
N LYS A 2 -2.58 -10.84 -11.70
CA LYS A 2 -2.46 -9.68 -10.80
C LYS A 2 -2.87 -8.42 -11.56
N SER A 3 -3.48 -7.48 -10.84
CA SER A 3 -3.82 -6.15 -11.35
C SER A 3 -2.72 -5.17 -10.96
N TYR A 4 -2.18 -4.47 -11.95
CA TYR A 4 -1.18 -3.43 -11.78
C TYR A 4 -1.77 -2.10 -12.22
N LEU A 5 -1.69 -1.09 -11.35
CA LEU A 5 -2.01 0.29 -11.68
C LEU A 5 -0.74 0.95 -12.18
N PHE A 6 -0.72 1.50 -13.38
CA PHE A 6 0.42 2.26 -13.87
C PHE A 6 0.01 3.72 -14.10
N THR A 7 0.93 4.64 -13.85
CA THR A 7 0.78 6.08 -14.07
C THR A 7 1.88 6.54 -15.02
N THR A 8 1.50 7.38 -15.98
CA THR A 8 2.42 7.98 -16.95
C THR A 8 2.76 9.42 -16.57
N ASP A 9 3.77 10.02 -17.21
CA ASP A 9 4.18 11.41 -16.97
C ASP A 9 3.05 12.43 -17.21
N THR A 10 2.13 12.11 -18.12
CA THR A 10 0.97 12.94 -18.47
C THR A 10 -0.24 12.72 -17.56
N ASP A 11 -0.05 12.01 -16.44
CA ASP A 11 -1.10 11.64 -15.48
C ASP A 11 -2.22 10.74 -16.09
N ARG A 12 -2.02 10.25 -17.32
CA ARG A 12 -2.91 9.27 -17.96
C ARG A 12 -2.49 7.86 -17.58
N GLY A 13 -2.80 7.50 -16.34
CA GLY A 13 -2.64 6.15 -15.82
C GLY A 13 -3.84 5.23 -16.10
N GLY A 14 -3.65 3.93 -15.88
CA GLY A 14 -4.69 2.91 -16.03
C GLY A 14 -4.38 1.62 -15.26
N VAL A 15 -5.38 0.73 -15.14
CA VAL A 15 -5.21 -0.61 -14.56
C VAL A 15 -4.99 -1.61 -15.68
N MET A 16 -3.94 -2.43 -15.56
CA MET A 16 -3.68 -3.57 -16.44
C MET A 16 -3.73 -4.87 -15.65
N LEU A 17 -4.39 -5.88 -16.23
CA LEU A 17 -4.37 -7.25 -15.71
C LEU A 17 -3.26 -8.03 -16.43
N CYS A 18 -2.33 -8.57 -15.66
CA CYS A 18 -1.24 -9.40 -16.17
C CYS A 18 -1.26 -10.80 -15.55
N GLU A 19 -0.77 -11.78 -16.29
CA GLU A 19 -0.56 -13.15 -15.80
C GLU A 19 0.79 -13.33 -15.09
N ILE A 20 1.63 -12.31 -15.13
CA ILE A 20 2.96 -12.27 -14.52
C ILE A 20 2.80 -12.12 -12.99
N ASP A 21 3.30 -13.10 -12.25
CA ASP A 21 3.27 -13.08 -10.77
C ASP A 21 4.42 -12.27 -10.16
N ASP A 22 5.55 -12.24 -10.87
CA ASP A 22 6.76 -11.49 -10.50
C ASP A 22 6.62 -10.00 -10.80
N PHE A 23 6.87 -9.16 -9.79
CA PHE A 23 6.62 -7.72 -9.89
C PHE A 23 7.64 -7.01 -10.77
N ASP A 24 8.94 -7.31 -10.63
CA ASP A 24 9.99 -6.74 -11.48
C ASP A 24 9.73 -7.06 -12.96
N THR A 25 9.38 -8.31 -13.27
CA THR A 25 9.03 -8.72 -14.63
C THR A 25 7.79 -7.96 -15.15
N ALA A 26 6.80 -7.71 -14.29
CA ALA A 26 5.60 -6.95 -14.66
C ALA A 26 5.91 -5.46 -14.89
N VAL A 27 6.82 -4.89 -14.10
CA VAL A 27 7.30 -3.51 -14.25
C VAL A 27 8.01 -3.34 -15.58
N GLU A 28 8.98 -4.21 -15.91
CA GLU A 28 9.68 -4.18 -17.20
C GLU A 28 8.71 -4.32 -18.38
N TYR A 29 7.72 -5.21 -18.25
CA TYR A 29 6.69 -5.40 -19.26
C TYR A 29 5.85 -4.13 -19.49
N LEU A 30 5.41 -3.47 -18.41
CA LEU A 30 4.60 -2.26 -18.48
C LEU A 30 5.41 -1.08 -19.02
N CYS A 31 6.65 -0.90 -18.57
CA CYS A 31 7.54 0.14 -19.07
C CYS A 31 7.91 -0.06 -20.56
N ASN A 32 8.04 -1.30 -21.03
CA ASN A 32 8.31 -1.56 -22.45
C ASN A 32 7.05 -1.42 -23.32
N ARG A 33 5.87 -1.62 -22.74
CA ARG A 33 4.59 -1.56 -23.46
C ARG A 33 4.01 -0.15 -23.52
N PHE A 34 4.23 0.65 -22.49
CA PHE A 34 3.70 2.00 -22.36
C PHE A 34 4.85 2.99 -22.25
N ASP A 35 4.86 3.97 -23.14
CA ASP A 35 5.82 5.06 -23.10
C ASP A 35 5.47 6.03 -21.96
N GLY A 36 6.49 6.53 -21.26
CA GLY A 36 6.31 7.51 -20.20
C GLY A 36 5.77 6.97 -18.88
N VAL A 37 5.84 5.66 -18.61
CA VAL A 37 5.45 5.10 -17.29
C VAL A 37 6.41 5.59 -16.21
N VAL A 38 5.86 6.27 -15.20
CA VAL A 38 6.62 6.84 -14.07
C VAL A 38 6.37 6.12 -12.75
N LYS A 39 5.24 5.43 -12.60
CA LYS A 39 4.86 4.73 -11.38
C LYS A 39 4.02 3.50 -11.71
N ILE A 40 4.25 2.40 -10.99
CA ILE A 40 3.49 1.16 -11.08
C ILE A 40 3.18 0.69 -9.66
N GLU A 41 1.92 0.37 -9.38
CA GLU A 41 1.43 -0.05 -8.06
C GLU A 41 0.74 -1.41 -8.18
N SER A 42 1.08 -2.32 -7.29
CA SER A 42 0.38 -3.58 -7.05
C SER A 42 -0.25 -3.55 -5.65
N SER A 43 -1.01 -4.58 -5.30
CA SER A 43 -1.70 -4.66 -4.00
C SER A 43 -0.76 -4.51 -2.78
N GLU A 44 0.51 -4.89 -2.91
CA GLU A 44 1.48 -4.91 -1.80
C GLU A 44 2.79 -4.16 -2.12
N GLN A 45 3.03 -3.78 -3.37
CA GLN A 45 4.32 -3.25 -3.83
C GLN A 45 4.12 -2.02 -4.72
N VAL A 46 5.06 -1.08 -4.65
CA VAL A 46 5.09 0.12 -5.47
C VAL A 46 6.45 0.26 -6.12
N TRP A 47 6.46 0.58 -7.40
CA TRP A 47 7.64 0.91 -8.18
C TRP A 47 7.47 2.31 -8.74
N GLN A 48 8.53 3.11 -8.68
CA GLN A 48 8.59 4.45 -9.24
C GLN A 48 9.91 4.59 -9.97
N LEU A 49 9.89 5.30 -11.10
CA LEU A 49 11.10 5.58 -11.85
C LEU A 49 12.04 6.42 -10.95
N PRO A 50 13.23 5.90 -10.59
CA PRO A 50 14.15 6.64 -9.73
C PRO A 50 14.58 7.94 -10.42
N GLU A 51 14.54 9.04 -9.69
CA GLU A 51 14.79 10.44 -10.11
C GLU A 51 16.15 10.72 -10.76
N ALA A 52 17.01 9.71 -10.96
CA ALA A 52 18.31 9.89 -11.61
C ALA A 52 18.23 10.33 -13.08
N ASP A 53 17.04 10.25 -13.73
CA ASP A 53 16.79 10.75 -15.09
C ASP A 53 15.65 11.79 -15.18
N LYS A 54 15.26 12.42 -14.05
CA LYS A 54 14.32 13.55 -14.05
C LYS A 54 15.01 14.77 -13.42
N PRO A 55 15.10 15.92 -14.11
CA PRO A 55 15.59 17.14 -13.47
C PRO A 55 14.61 17.52 -12.36
N ALA A 56 15.06 17.31 -11.13
CA ALA A 56 14.52 17.72 -9.83
C ALA A 56 13.23 18.56 -9.87
N SER A 57 12.13 17.98 -9.41
CA SER A 57 11.16 18.73 -8.61
C SER A 57 10.33 17.79 -7.75
N GLU A 58 10.67 17.81 -6.46
CA GLU A 58 9.85 17.46 -5.30
C GLU A 58 9.51 15.98 -5.07
N ALA A 59 10.48 15.30 -4.44
CA ALA A 59 10.23 14.29 -3.44
C ALA A 59 9.50 14.90 -2.22
N VAL A 60 8.30 14.41 -1.91
CA VAL A 60 7.72 14.51 -0.56
C VAL A 60 7.40 13.09 -0.09
N GLU A 61 8.43 12.52 0.56
CA GLU A 61 8.37 11.79 1.83
C GLU A 61 7.05 11.09 2.18
N THR A 62 7.02 9.77 1.98
CA THR A 62 6.03 8.88 2.61
C THR A 62 6.62 8.43 3.95
N GLU A 63 6.18 9.03 5.05
CA GLU A 63 6.40 8.46 6.39
C GLU A 63 5.33 7.39 6.69
N PRO A 64 5.70 6.10 6.86
CA PRO A 64 4.83 5.14 7.54
C PRO A 64 5.06 5.30 9.05
N GLN A 65 4.33 6.20 9.70
CA GLN A 65 4.31 6.25 11.17
C GLN A 65 3.51 5.06 11.72
N SER A 66 4.21 3.94 11.84
CA SER A 66 3.86 2.84 12.72
C SER A 66 4.19 3.27 14.15
N ASP A 67 3.25 3.91 14.84
CA ASP A 67 3.37 4.16 16.28
C ASP A 67 2.89 2.93 17.06
N LEU A 68 3.87 2.21 17.59
CA LEU A 68 3.71 1.24 18.66
C LEU A 68 3.51 2.01 19.98
N SER A 69 2.47 1.70 20.75
CA SER A 69 2.57 1.83 22.21
C SER A 69 1.55 0.98 22.96
N ALA A 70 2.07 -0.07 23.57
CA ALA A 70 1.47 -0.76 24.69
C ALA A 70 1.40 0.16 25.92
N VAL A 71 0.30 0.12 26.66
CA VAL A 71 0.35 0.37 28.11
C VAL A 71 -0.71 -0.47 28.83
N ALA A 72 -0.21 -1.25 29.79
CA ALA A 72 -0.97 -2.05 30.73
C ALA A 72 -1.77 -1.15 31.69
N THR A 73 -2.96 -1.60 32.09
CA THR A 73 -3.47 -1.31 33.43
C THR A 73 -4.22 -2.53 33.97
N ALA A 74 -3.72 -3.03 35.09
CA ALA A 74 -4.30 -4.12 35.88
C ALA A 74 -5.29 -3.52 36.93
N PRO A 75 -5.76 -4.25 37.97
CA PRO A 75 -7.02 -4.98 37.96
C PRO A 75 -8.04 -4.54 39.05
N GLN A 76 -9.32 -4.90 38.86
CA GLN A 76 -10.41 -5.08 39.85
C GLN A 76 -10.92 -3.83 40.62
N PRO A 77 -11.98 -3.89 41.47
CA PRO A 77 -13.15 -4.80 41.58
C PRO A 77 -14.49 -4.00 41.64
N VAL A 78 -15.61 -4.70 41.82
CA VAL A 78 -16.75 -4.42 42.74
C VAL A 78 -18.17 -4.57 42.16
N VAL A 79 -18.88 -5.51 42.82
CA VAL A 79 -20.32 -5.60 43.19
C VAL A 79 -21.38 -5.74 42.08
N SER A 80 -22.06 -6.90 42.03
CA SER A 80 -23.39 -7.18 42.65
C SER A 80 -24.52 -6.59 41.80
N GLU A 81 -25.71 -7.15 41.58
CA GLU A 81 -26.47 -8.31 42.05
C GLU A 81 -27.79 -8.20 41.25
N SER A 82 -28.35 -9.31 40.75
CA SER A 82 -29.81 -9.55 40.52
C SER A 82 -29.94 -10.91 39.82
N ALA A 83 -30.29 -11.99 40.54
CA ALA A 83 -31.66 -12.41 40.89
C ALA A 83 -32.40 -13.06 39.71
N ASP A 84 -32.49 -14.40 39.70
CA ASP A 84 -33.53 -15.25 39.07
C ASP A 84 -33.13 -16.72 39.39
N LEU A 85 -33.69 -17.48 40.34
CA LEU A 85 -35.07 -17.77 40.79
C LEU A 85 -35.87 -18.65 39.81
N PHE A 86 -35.47 -19.91 39.63
CA PHE A 86 -36.32 -21.10 39.41
C PHE A 86 -35.41 -22.32 39.74
N GLY A 87 -35.72 -23.22 40.68
CA GLY A 87 -37.00 -23.86 40.93
C GLY A 87 -36.92 -25.26 40.33
#